data_AF-A0A0D3J480-F1
#
_entry.id   AF-A0A0D3J480-F1
#
_cell.length_a   1.000
_cell.length_b   1.000
_cell.length_c   1.000
_cell.angle_alpha   90.00
_cell.angle_beta   90.00
_cell.angle_gamma   90.00
#
_symmetry.space_group_name_H-M   'P 1'
#
loop_
_entity.id
_entity.type
_entity.pdbx_description
1 polymer ?
#
loop_
_entity_poly.entity_id
_entity_poly.type
_entity_poly.pdbx_seq_one_letter_code
_entity_poly.pdbx_strand_id
1 'polypeptide(L)'
;MVCVSLELHGRGCPKAPAAIREPTVLQAAQWAAGRNRQTGAVDAPASMESSAEGNNGEDASLEGRLLGFVTNGSYDRLRGRGAAVGFCAASSLHDLLSARPELRAGGAVLVAVRNPTSLTPRLALATVAA
;
A
#
# COMPACT_ATOMS: atom_id res chain seq x y z
N MET A 1 -4.81 18.61 -7.64
CA MET A 1 -4.71 17.39 -6.81
C MET A 1 -5.99 16.59 -6.98
N VAL A 2 -5.95 15.28 -6.74
CA VAL A 2 -7.14 14.40 -6.76
C VAL A 2 -7.35 13.79 -5.39
N CYS A 3 -8.61 13.66 -4.98
CA CYS A 3 -8.99 12.95 -3.77
C CYS A 3 -8.82 11.45 -4.01
N VAL A 4 -8.20 10.75 -3.07
CA VAL A 4 -8.03 9.30 -3.12
C VAL A 4 -8.54 8.63 -1.84
N SER A 5 -9.27 7.54 -2.03
CA SER A 5 -9.61 6.60 -0.97
C SER A 5 -8.52 5.53 -0.92
N LEU A 6 -8.05 5.22 0.28
CA LEU A 6 -6.96 4.29 0.54
C LEU A 6 -7.46 3.14 1.41
N GLU A 7 -7.17 1.92 0.98
CA GLU A 7 -7.36 0.72 1.82
C GLU A 7 -6.01 0.05 2.05
N LEU A 8 -5.59 -0.08 3.31
CA LEU A 8 -4.34 -0.73 3.67
C LEU A 8 -4.39 -2.23 3.38
N HIS A 9 -3.32 -2.75 2.79
CA HIS A 9 -3.07 -4.17 2.65
C HIS A 9 -2.41 -4.68 3.95
N GLY A 10 -3.23 -5.17 4.88
CA GLY A 10 -2.78 -5.75 6.15
C GLY A 10 -3.15 -4.92 7.39
N ARG A 11 -2.56 -5.29 8.54
CA ARG A 11 -2.82 -4.62 9.83
C ARG A 11 -2.17 -3.24 9.88
N GLY A 12 -2.94 -2.24 10.32
CA GLY A 12 -2.45 -0.89 10.53
C GLY A 12 -3.58 0.14 10.46
N CYS A 13 -3.29 1.36 10.93
CA CYS A 13 -4.19 2.51 10.78
C CYS A 13 -3.35 3.69 10.26
N PRO A 14 -3.67 4.24 9.08
CA PRO A 14 -3.07 5.50 8.65
C PRO A 14 -3.41 6.59 9.66
N LYS A 15 -2.45 7.43 10.02
CA LYS A 15 -2.64 8.57 10.92
C LYS A 15 -2.24 9.84 10.18
N ALA A 16 -3.09 10.86 10.17
CA ALA A 16 -2.77 12.13 9.57
C ALA A 16 -1.60 12.83 10.32
N PRO A 17 -0.65 13.48 9.62
CA PRO A 17 -0.47 13.51 8.16
C PRO A 17 0.46 12.38 7.66
N ALA A 18 -0.08 11.22 7.28
CA ALA A 18 0.73 10.14 6.70
C ALA A 18 1.13 10.48 5.26
N ALA A 19 2.35 10.12 4.88
CA ALA A 19 2.85 10.31 3.52
C ALA A 19 2.38 9.16 2.61
N ILE A 20 1.89 9.49 1.42
CA ILE A 20 1.61 8.55 0.34
C ILE A 20 2.80 8.61 -0.62
N ARG A 21 3.44 7.47 -0.86
CA ARG A 21 4.68 7.36 -1.64
C ARG A 21 4.56 6.24 -2.67
N GLU A 22 5.44 6.29 -3.66
CA GLU A 22 5.66 5.19 -4.59
C GLU A 22 6.16 3.94 -3.83
N PRO A 23 5.60 2.74 -4.11
CA PRO A 23 6.10 1.52 -3.51
C PRO A 23 7.46 1.13 -4.07
N THR A 24 8.33 0.57 -3.22
CA THR A 24 9.64 0.09 -3.67
C THR A 24 9.49 -1.12 -4.60
N VAL A 25 10.55 -1.46 -5.33
CA VAL A 25 10.56 -2.65 -6.21
C VAL A 25 10.27 -3.92 -5.41
N LEU A 26 10.88 -4.05 -4.22
CA LEU A 26 10.67 -5.18 -3.31
C LEU A 26 9.19 -5.28 -2.87
N GLN A 27 8.59 -4.16 -2.46
CA GLN A 27 7.20 -4.11 -2.02
C GLN A 27 6.23 -4.49 -3.14
N ALA A 28 6.47 -4.00 -4.35
CA ALA A 28 5.66 -4.34 -5.51
C ALA A 28 5.77 -5.84 -5.87
N ALA A 29 6.98 -6.41 -5.81
CA ALA A 29 7.19 -7.83 -6.05
C ALA A 29 6.49 -8.71 -5.00
N GLN A 30 6.58 -8.34 -3.71
CA GLN A 30 5.90 -9.04 -2.62
C GLN A 30 4.38 -9.01 -2.79
N TRP A 31 3.82 -7.86 -3.16
CA TRP A 31 2.40 -7.72 -3.44
C TRP A 31 1.95 -8.57 -4.63
N ALA A 32 2.70 -8.53 -5.74
CA ALA A 32 2.41 -9.33 -6.93
C ALA A 32 2.45 -10.84 -6.63
N ALA A 33 3.44 -11.30 -5.85
CA ALA A 33 3.54 -12.70 -5.43
C ALA A 33 2.35 -13.12 -4.54
N GLY A 34 1.90 -12.25 -3.63
CA GLY A 34 0.73 -12.48 -2.80
C GLY A 34 -0.58 -12.57 -3.59
N ARG A 35 -0.72 -11.75 -4.65
CA ARG A 35 -1.89 -11.76 -5.54
C ARG A 35 -2.01 -13.06 -6.33
N ASN A 36 -0.89 -13.60 -6.83
CA ASN A 36 -0.88 -14.84 -7.59
C ASN A 36 -1.31 -16.07 -6.77
N ARG A 37 -1.08 -16.06 -5.46
CA ARG A 37 -1.54 -17.14 -4.56
C ARG A 37 -3.07 -17.21 -4.40
N GLN A 38 -3.80 -16.13 -4.69
CA GLN A 38 -5.26 -16.11 -4.58
C GLN A 38 -5.97 -16.49 -5.88
N THR A 39 -5.29 -16.42 -7.03
CA THR A 39 -5.89 -16.64 -8.36
C THR A 39 -5.47 -17.94 -9.03
N GLY A 40 -4.55 -18.72 -8.45
CA GLY A 40 -4.11 -19.99 -8.99
C GLY A 40 -4.25 -21.11 -7.98
N ALA A 41 -5.06 -22.11 -8.31
CA ALA A 41 -4.86 -23.47 -7.83
C ALA A 41 -3.45 -23.90 -8.27
N VAL A 42 -2.48 -23.73 -7.39
CA VAL A 42 -1.17 -24.35 -7.51
C VAL A 42 -1.01 -25.13 -6.22
N ASP A 43 -1.12 -26.45 -6.35
CA ASP A 43 -0.79 -27.39 -5.29
C ASP A 43 0.58 -27.05 -4.71
N ALA A 44 0.59 -26.55 -3.48
CA ALA A 44 1.79 -26.49 -2.65
C ALA A 44 1.50 -27.29 -1.38
N PRO A 45 2.41 -28.19 -0.97
CA PRO A 45 2.16 -29.12 0.11
C PRO A 45 1.95 -28.39 1.44
N ALA A 46 1.10 -29.00 2.26
CA ALA A 46 0.76 -28.53 3.59
C ALA A 46 1.99 -28.22 4.47
N SER A 47 1.81 -27.23 5.34
CA SER A 47 2.65 -26.80 6.47
C SER A 47 3.54 -25.58 6.22
N MET A 48 3.09 -24.44 6.72
CA MET A 48 3.76 -23.73 7.80
C MET A 48 2.87 -22.57 8.23
N GLU A 49 2.52 -22.55 9.51
CA GLU A 49 2.13 -21.33 10.20
C GLU A 49 3.26 -20.31 9.99
N SER A 50 3.05 -19.34 9.11
CA SER A 50 3.92 -18.19 9.00
C SER A 50 3.40 -17.15 9.98
N SER A 51 3.94 -17.21 11.20
CA SER A 51 3.98 -16.09 12.11
C SER A 51 4.32 -14.83 11.32
N ALA A 52 3.44 -13.84 11.39
CA ALA A 52 3.68 -12.51 10.85
C ALA A 52 4.68 -11.77 11.77
N GLU A 53 5.89 -12.31 11.92
CA GLU A 53 7.03 -11.65 12.54
C GLU A 53 7.87 -11.02 11.44
N GLY A 54 7.39 -9.88 10.94
CA GLY A 54 8.18 -9.01 10.08
C GLY A 54 9.12 -8.16 10.93
N ASN A 55 10.18 -8.77 11.45
CA ASN A 55 11.30 -8.05 12.06
C ASN A 55 12.36 -7.76 10.98
N ASN A 56 12.09 -6.78 10.12
CA ASN A 56 13.11 -6.20 9.25
C ASN A 56 13.44 -4.80 9.79
N GLY A 57 14.32 -4.78 10.78
CA GLY A 57 15.09 -3.61 11.14
C GLY A 57 16.19 -3.41 10.09
N GLU A 58 15.82 -2.82 8.96
CA GLU A 58 16.76 -2.18 8.05
C GLU A 58 16.22 -0.77 7.83
N ASP A 59 17.11 0.22 7.93
CA ASP A 59 16.82 1.64 7.80
C ASP A 59 15.80 1.89 6.70
N ALA A 60 14.55 2.15 7.11
CA ALA A 60 13.49 2.62 6.22
C ALA A 60 13.84 4.06 5.87
N SER A 61 14.85 4.20 5.01
CA SER A 61 15.13 5.41 4.29
C SER A 61 13.82 5.86 3.63
N LEU A 62 13.70 7.15 3.33
CA LEU A 62 12.49 7.75 2.76
C LEU A 62 12.24 7.27 1.31
N GLU A 63 12.25 5.96 1.07
CA GLU A 63 12.19 5.33 -0.23
C GLU A 63 10.85 5.62 -0.89
N GLY A 64 10.92 5.78 -2.20
CA GLY A 64 9.79 6.15 -3.04
C GLY A 64 9.57 7.66 -3.12
N ARG A 65 9.24 8.10 -4.33
CA ARG A 65 8.79 9.46 -4.62
C ARG A 65 7.52 9.76 -3.81
N LEU A 66 7.44 10.95 -3.22
CA LEU A 66 6.24 11.43 -2.54
C LEU A 66 5.14 11.71 -3.57
N LEU A 67 3.96 11.15 -3.35
CA LEU A 67 2.79 11.29 -4.24
C LEU A 67 1.72 12.20 -3.63
N GLY A 68 1.62 12.22 -2.30
CA GLY A 68 0.53 12.88 -1.60
C GLY A 68 0.55 12.67 -0.09
N PHE A 69 -0.54 13.06 0.56
CA PHE A 69 -0.71 12.95 2.01
C PHE A 69 -2.12 12.48 2.37
N VAL A 70 -2.20 11.73 3.47
CA VAL A 70 -3.43 11.33 4.14
C VAL A 70 -3.90 12.49 5.02
N THR A 71 -5.17 12.86 4.87
CA THR A 71 -5.83 13.89 5.69
C THR A 71 -6.69 13.28 6.79
N ASN A 72 -7.31 12.12 6.53
CA ASN A 72 -8.09 11.39 7.51
C ASN A 72 -7.82 9.89 7.39
N GLY A 73 -7.66 9.22 8.53
CA GLY A 73 -7.41 7.79 8.60
C GLY A 73 -8.23 7.17 9.72
N SER A 74 -8.75 5.99 9.47
CA SER A 74 -9.55 5.22 10.42
C SER A 74 -9.20 3.74 10.32
N TYR A 75 -9.64 2.98 11.30
CA TYR A 75 -9.55 1.53 11.27
C TYR A 75 -10.96 0.97 11.10
N ASP A 76 -11.20 0.29 9.97
CA ASP A 76 -12.43 -0.43 9.72
C ASP A 76 -12.38 -1.74 10.53
N ARG A 77 -13.15 -1.77 11.63
CA ARG A 77 -13.25 -2.92 12.52
C ARG A 77 -13.94 -4.11 11.87
N LEU A 78 -14.83 -3.88 10.89
CA LEU A 78 -15.56 -4.95 10.20
C LEU A 78 -14.66 -5.66 9.20
N ARG A 79 -13.83 -4.91 8.47
CA ARG A 79 -12.86 -5.46 7.50
C ARG A 79 -11.51 -5.83 8.12
N GLY A 80 -11.27 -5.41 9.36
CA GLY A 80 -9.99 -5.61 10.04
C GLY A 80 -8.82 -4.86 9.39
N ARG A 81 -9.10 -3.77 8.66
CA ARG A 81 -8.14 -3.04 7.81
C ARG A 81 -8.16 -1.54 8.09
N GLY A 82 -7.03 -0.90 7.88
CA GLY A 82 -6.95 0.56 7.87
C GLY A 82 -7.56 1.14 6.60
N ALA A 83 -8.39 2.16 6.74
CA ALA A 83 -8.94 2.94 5.65
C ALA A 83 -8.54 4.40 5.81
N ALA A 84 -8.33 5.12 4.72
CA ALA A 84 -7.97 6.53 4.76
C ALA A 84 -8.46 7.29 3.54
N VAL A 85 -8.49 8.60 3.68
CA VAL A 85 -8.71 9.55 2.60
C VAL A 85 -7.52 10.51 2.56
N GLY A 86 -7.06 10.81 1.36
CA GLY A 86 -5.94 11.71 1.14
C GLY A 86 -6.02 12.41 -0.20
N PHE A 87 -4.98 13.18 -0.50
CA PHE A 87 -4.84 13.86 -1.77
C PHE A 87 -3.50 13.51 -2.39
N CYS A 88 -3.53 13.20 -3.68
CA CYS A 88 -2.34 12.98 -4.50
C CYS A 88 -2.26 13.98 -5.65
N ALA A 89 -1.05 14.24 -6.13
CA ALA A 89 -0.86 14.90 -7.42
C ALA A 89 -1.28 13.93 -8.54
N ALA A 90 -2.22 14.36 -9.39
CA ALA A 90 -2.72 13.55 -10.49
C ALA A 90 -1.60 13.19 -11.49
N SER A 91 -0.71 14.15 -11.76
CA SER A 91 0.50 13.94 -12.57
C SER A 91 1.39 12.86 -11.97
N SER A 92 1.66 12.88 -10.67
CA SER A 92 2.49 11.86 -10.02
C SER A 92 1.90 10.46 -10.10
N LEU A 93 0.56 10.32 -9.97
CA LEU A 93 -0.12 9.04 -10.16
C LEU A 93 -0.07 8.58 -11.63
N HIS A 94 -0.24 9.50 -12.57
CA HIS A 94 -0.12 9.21 -14.00
C HIS A 94 1.30 8.75 -14.36
N ASP A 95 2.32 9.52 -13.98
CA ASP A 95 3.72 9.18 -14.18
C ASP A 95 4.07 7.81 -13.59
N LEU A 96 3.58 7.53 -12.36
CA LEU A 96 3.79 6.26 -11.69
C LEU A 96 3.23 5.10 -12.51
N LEU A 97 1.98 5.21 -12.98
CA LEU A 97 1.35 4.16 -13.77
C LEU A 97 1.91 4.02 -15.17
N SER A 98 2.37 5.12 -15.77
CA SER A 98 3.04 5.11 -17.08
C SER A 98 4.40 4.41 -17.00
N ALA A 99 5.14 4.62 -15.91
CA ALA A 99 6.42 3.94 -15.68
C ALA A 99 6.25 2.50 -15.19
N ARG A 100 5.20 2.23 -14.40
CA ARG A 100 5.00 0.98 -13.66
C ARG A 100 3.54 0.49 -13.74
N PRO A 101 3.10 0.04 -14.93
CA PRO A 101 1.72 -0.40 -15.14
C PRO A 101 1.34 -1.62 -14.28
N GLU A 102 2.30 -2.40 -13.81
CA GLU A 102 2.10 -3.57 -12.94
C GLU A 102 1.53 -3.21 -11.57
N LEU A 103 1.68 -1.95 -11.12
CA LEU A 103 1.12 -1.46 -9.87
C LEU A 103 -0.41 -1.28 -9.92
N ARG A 104 -1.01 -1.48 -11.09
CA ARG A 104 -2.45 -1.37 -11.29
C ARG A 104 -3.19 -2.63 -10.81
N ALA A 105 -4.22 -2.41 -10.01
CA ALA A 105 -5.12 -3.44 -9.50
C ALA A 105 -6.56 -3.08 -9.87
N GLY A 106 -6.93 -3.32 -11.13
CA GLY A 106 -8.22 -2.89 -11.68
C GLY A 106 -8.37 -1.37 -11.67
N GLY A 107 -9.34 -0.86 -10.92
CA GLY A 107 -9.59 0.57 -10.72
C GLY A 107 -8.70 1.24 -9.66
N ALA A 108 -7.78 0.51 -9.04
CA ALA A 108 -6.92 0.99 -7.96
C ALA A 108 -5.43 0.97 -8.35
N VAL A 109 -4.62 1.74 -7.61
CA VAL A 109 -3.17 1.84 -7.74
C VAL A 109 -2.50 1.43 -6.44
N LEU A 110 -1.50 0.55 -6.50
CA LEU A 110 -0.68 0.20 -5.33
C LEU A 110 0.21 1.39 -4.93
N VAL A 111 0.12 1.79 -3.66
CA VAL A 111 0.94 2.85 -3.06
C VAL A 111 1.50 2.40 -1.72
N ALA A 112 2.54 3.09 -1.24
CA ALA A 112 3.06 2.95 0.12
C ALA A 112 2.58 4.11 1.00
N VAL A 113 2.09 3.80 2.20
CA VAL A 113 1.63 4.78 3.19
C VAL A 113 2.51 4.70 4.42
N ARG A 114 3.14 5.82 4.80
CA ARG A 114 4.00 5.90 5.99
C ARG A 114 3.47 6.94 6.97
N ASN A 115 3.13 6.49 8.18
CA ASN A 115 2.80 7.40 9.28
C ASN A 115 4.06 8.16 9.73
N PRO A 116 3.94 9.42 10.20
CA PRO A 116 5.10 10.20 10.64
C PRO A 116 5.93 9.53 11.75
N THR A 117 5.26 8.83 12.65
CA THR A 117 5.89 8.15 13.81
C THR A 117 6.31 6.70 13.50
N SER A 118 6.08 6.22 12.27
CA SER A 118 6.42 4.85 11.86
C SER A 118 7.61 4.89 10.92
N LEU A 119 8.58 4.01 11.15
CA LEU A 119 9.65 3.78 10.18
C LEU A 119 9.13 2.93 9.02
N THR A 120 8.29 1.95 9.30
CA THR A 120 7.81 1.00 8.30
C THR A 120 6.65 1.58 7.48
N PRO A 121 6.79 1.73 6.15
CA PRO A 121 5.66 1.97 5.26
C PRO A 121 4.74 0.75 5.17
N ARG A 122 3.45 0.98 4.95
CA ARG A 122 2.41 -0.04 4.72
C ARG A 122 1.89 0.08 3.30
N LEU A 123 1.68 -1.04 2.62
CA LEU A 123 1.07 -1.01 1.29
C LEU A 123 -0.42 -0.69 1.38
N ALA A 124 -0.94 0.04 0.40
CA ALA A 124 -2.34 0.40 0.29
C ALA A 124 -2.79 0.40 -1.18
N LEU A 125 -4.07 0.19 -1.41
CA LEU A 125 -4.70 0.41 -2.70
C LEU A 125 -5.38 1.78 -2.70
N ALA A 126 -4.97 2.64 -3.63
CA ALA A 126 -5.54 3.97 -3.83
C ALA A 126 -6.55 3.94 -4.98
N THR A 127 -7.78 4.39 -4.73
CA THR A 127 -8.80 4.64 -5.76
C THR A 127 -9.10 6.14 -5.79
N VAL A 128 -9.23 6.71 -6.99
CA VAL A 128 -9.69 8.10 -7.12
C VAL A 128 -11.14 8.14 -6.63
N ALA A 129 -11.41 8.97 -5.63
CA ALA A 129 -12.77 9.15 -5.12
C ALA A 129 -13.59 9.87 -6.21
N ALA A 130 -14.76 9.31 -6.51
CA ALA A 130 -15.72 9.89 -7.46
C ALA A 130 -16.36 11.17 -6.89
#